data_AF-A0A928E4S5-F1
#
_entry.id   AF-A0A928E4S5-F1
#
_cell.length_a   1.000
_cell.length_b   1.000
_cell.length_c   1.000
_cell.angle_alpha   90.00
_cell.angle_beta   90.00
_cell.angle_gamma   90.00
#
_symmetry.space_group_name_H-M   'P 1'
#
loop_
_entity.id
_entity.type
_entity.pdbx_description
1 polymer ?
#
loop_
_entity_poly.entity_id
_entity_poly.type
_entity_poly.pdbx_seq_one_letter_code
_entity_poly.pdbx_strand_id
1 'polypeptide(L)' 'MSVILVDARYIGQYLKSTRKTLRLKRADCAKMFGVTQRQVIQIESGKLLIPERMLERIICNGIMMIMCKKHK' A
#
# COMPACT_ATOMS: atom_id res chain seq x y z
N MET A 1 6.66 20.10 -4.85
CA MET A 1 5.62 19.06 -4.76
C MET A 1 6.00 17.97 -5.75
N SER A 2 6.61 16.89 -5.27
CA SER A 2 7.20 15.86 -6.13
C SER A 2 6.11 14.87 -6.54
N VAL A 3 5.67 14.92 -7.79
CA VAL A 3 4.68 13.97 -8.32
C VAL A 3 5.42 12.78 -8.89
N ILE A 4 5.44 11.67 -8.16
CA ILE A 4 5.88 10.39 -8.69
C ILE A 4 4.84 9.96 -9.74
N LEU A 5 5.18 10.09 -11.03
CA LEU A 5 4.43 9.54 -12.16
C LEU A 5 4.59 8.02 -12.19
N VAL A 6 4.02 7.33 -11.20
CA VAL A 6 3.83 5.89 -11.29
C VAL A 6 2.34 5.65 -11.49
N ASP A 7 2.00 4.75 -12.41
CA ASP A 7 0.62 4.36 -12.67
C ASP A 7 -0.07 3.95 -11.36
N ALA A 8 -0.95 4.83 -10.88
CA ALA A 8 -1.69 4.67 -9.64
C ALA A 8 -2.51 3.39 -9.64
N ARG A 9 -2.99 2.94 -10.81
CA ARG A 9 -3.71 1.67 -10.94
C ARG A 9 -2.76 0.49 -10.77
N TYR A 10 -1.59 0.52 -11.40
CA TYR A 10 -0.61 -0.55 -11.26
C TYR A 10 -0.17 -0.73 -9.80
N ILE A 11 0.25 0.36 -9.12
CA ILE A 11 0.62 0.26 -7.70
C ILE A 11 -0.58 -0.14 -6.85
N GLY A 12 -1.75 0.42 -7.10
CA GLY A 12 -2.97 0.08 -6.38
C GLY A 12 -3.29 -1.42 -6.45
N GLN A 13 -3.17 -2.01 -7.64
CA GLN A 13 -3.34 -3.45 -7.84
C GLN A 13 -2.24 -4.27 -7.15
N TYR A 14 -0.98 -3.83 -7.21
CA TYR A 14 0.13 -4.49 -6.53
C TYR A 14 -0.06 -4.51 -5.00
N LEU A 15 -0.45 -3.38 -4.41
CA LEU A 15 -0.74 -3.28 -2.97
C LEU A 15 -1.92 -4.17 -2.58
N LYS A 16 -2.97 -4.19 -3.40
CA LYS A 16 -4.14 -5.06 -3.20
C LYS A 16 -3.76 -6.54 -3.23
N SER A 17 -2.90 -6.94 -4.17
CA SER A 17 -2.38 -8.30 -4.30
C SER A 17 -1.58 -8.68 -3.06
N THR A 18 -0.58 -7.86 -2.70
CA THR A 18 0.27 -8.06 -1.53
C THR A 18 -0.53 -8.18 -0.23
N ARG A 19 -1.51 -7.29 -0.01
CA ARG A 19 -2.39 -7.36 1.16
C ARG A 19 -3.13 -8.69 1.23
N LYS A 20 -3.68 -9.16 0.10
CA LYS A 20 -4.38 -10.45 0.04
C LYS A 20 -3.43 -11.63 0.29
N THR A 21 -2.24 -11.62 -0.28
CA THR A 21 -1.20 -12.64 -0.04
C THR A 21 -0.84 -12.76 1.43
N LEU A 22 -0.73 -11.62 2.12
CA LEU A 22 -0.46 -11.56 3.55
C LEU A 22 -1.71 -11.76 4.43
N ARG A 23 -2.88 -12.00 3.81
CA ARG A 23 -4.19 -12.16 4.50
C ARG A 23 -4.55 -11.00 5.43
N LEU A 24 -4.06 -9.80 5.13
CA LEU A 24 -4.32 -8.59 5.93
C LEU A 24 -5.70 -8.02 5.60
N LYS A 25 -6.46 -7.62 6.64
CA LYS A 25 -7.70 -6.87 6.43
C LYS A 25 -7.33 -5.43 6.03
N ARG A 26 -8.23 -4.77 5.29
CA ARG A 26 -8.03 -3.35 4.94
C ARG A 26 -7.93 -2.45 6.17
N ALA A 27 -8.61 -2.81 7.26
CA ALA A 27 -8.52 -2.11 8.54
C ALA A 27 -7.11 -2.19 9.16
N ASP A 28 -6.42 -3.33 9.01
CA ASP A 28 -5.06 -3.50 9.53
C ASP A 28 -4.07 -2.67 8.71
N CYS A 29 -4.18 -2.70 7.38
CA CYS A 29 -3.40 -1.82 6.50
C CYS A 29 -3.65 -0.34 6.78
N ALA A 30 -4.90 0.05 6.99
CA ALA A 30 -5.27 1.42 7.35
C ALA A 30 -4.52 1.87 8.61
N LYS A 31 -4.50 1.05 9.66
CA LYS A 31 -3.74 1.32 10.89
C LYS A 31 -2.23 1.39 10.64
N MET A 32 -1.65 0.40 9.95
CA MET A 32 -0.21 0.34 9.65
C MET A 32 0.27 1.57 8.88
N PHE A 33 -0.53 2.03 7.91
CA PHE A 33 -0.18 3.15 7.06
C PHE A 33 -0.63 4.50 7.60
N GLY A 34 -1.45 4.53 8.66
CA GLY A 34 -2.00 5.78 9.22
C GLY A 34 -2.99 6.46 8.29
N VAL A 35 -3.78 5.68 7.56
CA VAL A 35 -4.82 6.16 6.64
C VAL A 35 -6.16 5.55 7.00
N THR A 36 -7.25 6.08 6.47
CA THR A 36 -8.58 5.48 6.65
C THR A 36 -8.78 4.26 5.76
N GLN A 37 -9.67 3.34 6.16
CA GLN A 37 -10.03 2.19 5.33
C GLN A 37 -10.59 2.60 3.97
N ARG A 38 -11.30 3.74 3.90
CA ARG A 38 -11.80 4.32 2.64
C ARG A 38 -10.67 4.74 1.72
N GLN A 39 -9.63 5.38 2.25
CA GLN A 39 -8.44 5.75 1.48
C GLN A 39 -7.71 4.50 0.96
N VAL A 40 -7.60 3.42 1.75
CA VAL A 40 -7.04 2.15 1.26
C VAL A 40 -7.81 1.63 0.04
N ILE A 41 -9.15 1.68 0.05
CA ILE A 41 -9.97 1.25 -1.09
C ILE A 41 -9.72 2.13 -2.32
N GLN A 42 -9.63 3.45 -2.14
CA GLN A 42 -9.37 4.37 -3.24
C GLN A 42 -7.97 4.19 -3.83
N ILE A 43 -6.97 3.89 -2.99
CA ILE A 43 -5.60 3.59 -3.42
C ILE A 43 -5.55 2.26 -4.16
N GLU A 44 -6.15 1.20 -3.61
CA GLU A 44 -6.22 -0.13 -4.26
C GLU A 44 -6.92 -0.10 -5.63
N SER A 45 -7.79 0.89 -5.86
CA SER A 45 -8.49 1.09 -7.13
C SER A 45 -7.80 2.09 -8.06
N GLY A 46 -6.69 2.70 -7.63
CA GLY A 46 -6.00 3.75 -8.38
C GLY A 46 -6.78 5.07 -8.50
N LYS A 47 -7.86 5.25 -7.72
CA LYS A 47 -8.66 6.49 -7.68
C LYS A 47 -8.02 7.57 -6.81
N LEU A 48 -7.16 7.18 -5.87
CA LEU A 48 -6.40 8.08 -5.01
C LEU A 48 -4.92 7.77 -5.19
N LEU A 49 -4.14 8.81 -5.51
CA LEU A 49 -2.69 8.73 -5.52
C LEU A 49 -2.17 8.47 -4.10
N ILE A 50 -1.07 7.73 -4.00
CA ILE A 50 -0.46 7.42 -2.71
C ILE A 50 0.10 8.71 -2.12
N PRO A 51 -0.35 9.16 -0.94
CA PRO A 51 0.23 10.33 -0.28
C PRO A 51 1.71 10.08 0.02
N GLU A 52 2.55 11.11 -0.13
CA GLU A 52 4.00 11.00 0.09
C GLU A 52 4.36 10.39 1.46
N ARG A 53 3.68 10.82 2.53
CA ARG A 53 3.83 10.27 3.89
C ARG A 53 3.50 8.77 4.00
N MET A 54 2.63 8.29 3.12
CA MET A 54 2.30 6.87 3.04
C MET A 54 3.37 6.12 2.24
N LEU A 55 3.98 6.76 1.24
CA LEU A 55 5.05 6.20 0.44
C LEU A 55 6.28 5.89 1.31
N GLU A 56 6.64 6.80 2.22
CA GLU A 56 7.68 6.54 3.24
C GLU A 56 7.35 5.31 4.10
N ARG A 57 6.10 5.24 4.60
CA ARG A 57 5.64 4.10 5.41
C ARG A 57 5.55 2.81 4.60
N ILE A 58 5.20 2.87 3.32
CA ILE A 58 5.19 1.71 2.41
C ILE A 58 6.62 1.30 2.08
N ILE A 59 7.60 2.19 2.00
CA ILE A 59 8.99 1.79 1.80
C ILE A 59 9.51 1.10 3.08
N CYS A 60 9.33 1.73 4.24
CA CYS A 60 9.77 1.17 5.52
C CYS A 60 9.06 -0.16 5.85
N ASN A 61 7.74 -0.24 5.69
CA ASN A 61 6.96 -1.43 5.98
C ASN A 61 6.88 -2.42 4.80
N GLY A 62 7.03 -1.95 3.57
CA GLY A 62 7.00 -2.78 2.36
C GLY A 62 8.29 -3.53 2.13
N ILE A 63 9.44 -2.97 2.54
CA ILE A 63 10.67 -3.77 2.72
C ILE A 63 10.38 -4.92 3.70
N MET A 64 9.72 -4.66 4.83
CA MET A 64 9.31 -5.75 5.75
C MET A 64 8.37 -6.76 5.09
N MET A 65 7.40 -6.33 4.28
CA MET A 65 6.50 -7.25 3.56
C MET A 65 7.24 -8.11 2.51
N ILE A 66 8.23 -7.54 1.81
CA ILE A 66 9.07 -8.27 0.85
C ILE A 66 10.03 -9.23 1.56
N MET A 67 10.63 -8.80 2.67
CA MET A 67 11.51 -9.63 3.51
C MET A 67 10.75 -10.82 4.12
N CYS A 68 9.50 -10.63 4.55
CA CYS A 68 8.63 -11.72 5.03
C CYS A 68 8.27 -12.74 3.93
N LYS A 69 8.29 -12.35 2.64
CA LYS A 69 8.04 -13.26 1.51
C LYS A 69 9.23 -14.18 1.22
N LYS A 70 10.45 -13.80 1.62
CA LYS A 70 11.68 -14.58 1.37
C LYS A 70 11.90 -15.76 2.32
N HIS A 71 11.08 -15.91 3.35
CA HIS A 71 11.21 -16.94 4.39
C HIS A 71 10.10 -18.02 4.37
N LYS A 72 9.48 -18.25 3.22
CA LYS A 72 8.63 -19.41 2.95
C LYS A 72 9.16 -20.16 1.74
#